data_AF-A0A3C2DUV7-F1
#
_entry.id   AF-A0A3C2DUV7-F1
#
_cell.length_a   1.000
_cell.length_b   1.000
_cell.length_c   1.000
_cell.angle_alpha   90.00
_cell.angle_beta   90.00
_cell.angle_gamma   90.00
#
_symmetry.space_group_name_H-M   'P 1'
#
loop_
_entity.id
_entity.type
_entity.pdbx_description
1 polymer ?
#
loop_
_entity_poly.entity_id
_entity_poly.type
_entity_poly.pdbx_seq_one_letter_code
_entity_poly.pdbx_strand_id
1 'polypeptide(L)' 'MATARQFFFVARLKGQKEKQVFETSNRIESKISGEGFEVHRLKKPEIKRILALYFDASMQGDTMPDIEGEQYFQI' A
#
# COMPACT_ATOMS: atom_id res chain seq x y z
N MET A 1 21.71 -12.11 12.07
CA MET A 1 21.43 -11.00 11.14
C MET A 1 20.06 -10.46 11.47
N ALA A 2 19.96 -9.24 12.01
CA ALA A 2 18.66 -8.62 12.22
C ALA A 2 18.09 -8.30 10.82
N THR A 3 17.07 -9.03 10.39
CA THR A 3 16.28 -8.67 9.22
C THR A 3 15.77 -7.25 9.42
N ALA A 4 16.02 -6.36 8.46
CA ALA A 4 15.44 -5.03 8.48
C ALA A 4 13.92 -5.17 8.63
N ARG A 5 13.36 -4.69 9.74
CA ARG A 5 11.92 -4.78 10.00
C ARG A 5 11.22 -3.72 9.16
N GLN A 6 10.51 -4.17 8.14
CA GLN A 6 9.60 -3.31 7.39
C GLN A 6 8.25 -3.27 8.11
N PHE A 7 7.69 -2.07 8.27
CA PHE A 7 6.40 -1.85 8.90
C PHE A 7 5.43 -1.28 7.87
N PHE A 8 4.19 -1.77 7.89
CA PHE A 8 3.11 -1.24 7.06
C PHE A 8 2.16 -0.43 7.92
N PHE A 9 1.89 0.81 7.50
CA PHE A 9 0.92 1.69 8.14
C PHE A 9 -0.26 1.92 7.21
N VAL A 10 -1.47 1.77 7.74
CA VAL A 10 -2.72 2.05 7.01
C VAL A 10 -3.47 3.14 7.75
N ALA A 11 -3.71 4.26 7.08
CA ALA A 11 -4.49 5.37 7.61
C ALA A 11 -5.83 5.45 6.88
N ARG A 12 -6.93 5.38 7.64
CA ARG A 12 -8.28 5.56 7.10
C ARG A 12 -8.67 7.03 7.15
N LEU A 13 -8.87 7.65 5.98
CA LEU A 13 -9.31 9.03 5.84
C LEU A 13 -10.76 9.06 5.34
N LYS A 14 -11.72 9.43 6.20
CA LYS A 14 -13.16 9.46 5.87
C LYS A 14 -13.66 10.89 5.79
N GLY A 15 -14.44 11.21 4.74
CA GLY A 15 -15.12 12.50 4.60
C GLY A 15 -14.22 13.68 4.24
N GLN A 16 -12.98 13.42 3.81
CA GLN A 16 -12.05 14.45 3.37
C GLN A 16 -12.13 14.69 1.85
N LYS A 17 -11.94 15.94 1.43
CA LYS A 17 -11.74 16.28 0.01
C LYS A 17 -10.37 15.77 -0.45
N GLU A 18 -10.20 15.53 -1.74
CA GLU A 18 -8.95 15.02 -2.32
C GLU A 18 -7.70 15.80 -1.87
N LYS A 19 -7.75 17.14 -1.90
CA LYS A 19 -6.64 17.98 -1.43
C LYS A 19 -6.27 17.71 0.04
N GLN A 20 -7.27 17.53 0.91
CA GLN A 20 -7.06 17.25 2.33
C GLN A 20 -6.46 15.86 2.55
N VAL A 21 -6.80 14.89 1.69
CA VAL A 21 -6.22 13.54 1.71
C VAL A 21 -4.72 13.59 1.41
N PHE A 22 -4.32 14.36 0.40
CA PHE A 22 -2.90 14.57 0.08
C PHE A 22 -2.14 15.27 1.21
N GLU A 23 -2.70 16.36 1.75
CA GLU A 23 -2.09 17.10 2.86
C GLU A 23 -1.93 16.21 4.10
N THR A 24 -2.96 15.43 4.45
CA THR A 24 -2.92 14.50 5.59
C THR A 24 -1.88 13.40 5.37
N SER A 25 -1.78 12.85 4.15
CA SER A 25 -0.79 11.82 3.82
C SER A 25 0.64 12.35 3.95
N ASN A 26 0.91 13.57 3.47
CA ASN A 26 2.22 14.21 3.61
C ASN A 26 2.58 14.44 5.09
N ARG A 27 1.62 14.84 5.92
CA ARG A 27 1.84 15.02 7.35
C ARG A 27 2.18 13.71 8.06
N ILE A 28 1.51 12.62 7.69
CA ILE A 28 1.80 11.27 8.23
C ILE A 28 3.24 10.88 7.86
N GLU A 29 3.61 11.05 6.59
CA GLU A 29 4.95 10.77 6.08
C GLU A 29 6.02 11.58 6.83
N SER A 30 5.86 12.90 6.94
CA SER A 30 6.81 13.74 7.69
C SER A 30 6.95 13.33 9.16
N LYS A 31 5.86 12.90 9.80
CA LYS A 31 5.91 12.46 11.20
C LYS A 31 6.71 11.17 11.36
N ILE A 32 6.53 10.20 10.47
CA ILE A 32 7.27 8.93 10.53
C ILE A 32 8.74 9.15 10.18
N SER A 33 9.02 9.97 9.16
CA SER A 33 10.40 10.35 8.82
C SER A 33 11.11 11.09 9.95
N GLY A 34 10.38 11.91 10.71
CA GLY A 34 10.93 12.62 11.88
C GLY A 34 11.41 11.70 13.00
N GLU A 35 10.88 10.48 13.10
CA GLU A 35 11.31 9.46 14.07
C GLU A 35 12.50 8.61 13.55
N GLY A 36 13.08 8.96 12.38
CA GLY A 36 14.25 8.29 11.81
C GLY A 36 13.94 7.07 10.93
N PHE A 37 12.68 6.87 10.55
CA PHE A 37 12.30 5.81 9.59
C PHE A 37 12.38 6.31 8.15
N GLU A 38 12.81 5.44 7.25
CA GLU A 38 12.60 5.66 5.81
C GLU A 38 11.14 5.37 5.46
N VAL A 39 10.48 6.34 4.82
CA VAL A 39 9.06 6.24 4.47
C VAL A 39 8.91 6.11 2.97
N HIS A 40 8.15 5.11 2.54
CA HIS A 40 7.79 4.90 1.16
C HIS A 40 6.27 4.84 1.02
N ARG A 41 5.71 5.70 0.16
CA ARG A 41 4.27 5.69 -0.14
C ARG A 41 3.98 4.65 -1.22
N LEU A 42 3.27 3.60 -0.82
CA LEU A 42 2.91 2.51 -1.72
C LEU A 42 1.97 2.99 -2.84
N LYS A 43 2.32 2.63 -4.07
CA LYS A 43 1.44 2.77 -5.24
C LYS A 43 0.50 1.58 -5.35
N LYS A 44 -0.54 1.72 -6.18
CA LYS A 44 -1.55 0.68 -6.42
C LYS A 44 -0.96 -0.72 -6.70
N PRO A 45 0.08 -0.90 -7.56
CA PRO A 45 0.67 -2.22 -7.79
C PRO A 45 1.33 -2.83 -6.56
N GLU A 46 1.94 -2.00 -5.71
CA GLU A 46 2.64 -2.43 -4.50
C GLU A 46 1.63 -2.86 -3.43
N ILE A 47 0.54 -2.10 -3.27
CA ILE A 47 -0.59 -2.46 -2.40
C ILE A 47 -1.16 -3.82 -2.82
N LYS A 48 -1.40 -4.01 -4.12
CA LYS A 48 -1.89 -5.30 -4.66
C LYS A 48 -0.95 -6.45 -4.37
N ARG A 49 0.36 -6.25 -4.54
CA ARG A 49 1.36 -7.27 -4.24
C ARG A 49 1.35 -7.65 -2.76
N ILE A 50 1.22 -6.67 -1.86
CA ILE A 50 1.12 -6.92 -0.42
C ILE A 50 -0.16 -7.71 -0.10
N LEU A 51 -1.30 -7.35 -0.68
CA LEU A 51 -2.55 -8.09 -0.50
C LEU A 51 -2.44 -9.51 -1.06
N ALA A 52 -1.81 -9.70 -2.22
CA ALA A 52 -1.58 -11.01 -2.82
C ALA A 52 -0.75 -11.92 -1.89
N LEU A 53 0.30 -11.36 -1.27
CA LEU A 53 1.12 -12.07 -0.28
C LEU A 53 0.35 -12.34 1.00
N TYR A 54 -0.46 -11.37 1.49
CA TYR A 54 -1.23 -11.52 2.72
C TYR A 54 -2.32 -12.59 2.62
N PHE A 55 -2.94 -12.73 1.45
CA PHE A 55 -3.97 -13.74 1.17
C PHE A 55 -3.40 -15.06 0.61
N ASP A 56 -2.08 -15.22 0.53
CA ASP A 56 -1.41 -16.34 -0.14
C ASP A 56 -1.92 -16.61 -1.57
N ALA A 57 -2.40 -15.57 -2.26
CA ALA A 57 -2.99 -15.66 -3.59
C ALA A 57 -1.94 -15.73 -4.71
N SER A 58 -0.69 -15.31 -4.46
CA SER A 58 0.44 -15.50 -5.38
C SER A 58 1.75 -15.63 -4.62
N MET A 59 2.45 -16.75 -4.83
CA MET A 59 3.78 -16.98 -4.26
C MET A 59 4.88 -16.19 -4.99
N GLN A 60 4.65 -15.83 -6.26
CA GLN A 60 5.61 -15.05 -7.07
C GLN A 60 5.41 -13.53 -6.97
N GLY A 61 4.32 -13.07 -6.35
CA GLY A 61 4.03 -11.63 -6.20
C GLY A 61 3.38 -11.02 -7.44
N ASP A 62 2.66 -11.82 -8.22
CA ASP A 62 1.81 -11.32 -9.29
C ASP A 62 0.74 -10.41 -8.71
N THR A 63 0.46 -9.30 -9.39
CA THR A 63 -0.52 -8.34 -8.90
C THR A 63 -1.91 -8.95 -9.01
N MET A 64 -2.65 -8.98 -7.89
CA MET A 64 -4.08 -9.29 -7.93
C MET A 64 -4.80 -8.38 -8.94
N PRO A 65 -5.75 -8.92 -9.73
CA PRO A 65 -6.56 -8.10 -10.64
C PRO A 65 -7.37 -7.07 -9.86
N ASP A 66 -7.83 -6.00 -10.54
CA ASP A 66 -8.68 -4.99 -9.86
C ASP A 66 -10.04 -5.56 -9.50
N ILE A 67 -10.53 -6.50 -10.31
CA ILE A 67 -11.82 -7.16 -10.17
C ILE A 67 -11.59 -8.67 -10.21
N GLU A 68 -12.27 -9.40 -9.34
CA GLU A 68 -12.23 -10.87 -9.37
C GLU A 68 -12.64 -11.39 -10.75
N GLY A 69 -11.79 -12.24 -11.33
CA GLY A 69 -12.05 -12.86 -12.62
C GLY A 69 -11.85 -11.97 -13.85
N GLU A 70 -11.37 -10.73 -13.70
CA GLU A 70 -11.03 -9.82 -14.81
C GLU A 70 -10.13 -10.49 -15.86
N GLN A 71 -9.14 -11.27 -15.40
CA GLN A 71 -8.22 -12.04 -16.25
C GLN A 71 -8.89 -13.11 -17.13
N TYR A 72 -10.12 -13.52 -16.81
CA TYR A 72 -10.88 -14.50 -17.59
C TYR A 72 -11.85 -13.86 -18.59
N PHE A 73 -11.97 -12.53 -18.58
CA PHE A 73 -12.70 -11.81 -19.62
C PHE A 73 -11.74 -11.48 -20.77
N GLN A 74 -12.00 -12.06 -21.94
CA GLN A 74 -11.42 -11.60 -23.20
C GLN A 74 -12.19 -10.37 -23.66
N ILE A 75 -11.50 -9.26 -23.95
CA ILE A 75 -12.01 -8.16 -24.76
C ILE A 75 -11.70 -8.46 -26.22
#